data_AF-A0A7Y5U1Q2-F1
#
_entry.id   AF-A0A7Y5U1Q2-F1
#
_cell.length_a   1.000
_cell.length_b   1.000
_cell.length_c   1.000
_cell.angle_alpha   90.00
_cell.angle_beta   90.00
_cell.angle_gamma   90.00
#
_symmetry.space_group_name_H-M   'P 1'
#
loop_
_entity.id
_entity.type
_entity.pdbx_description
1 polymer ?
#
loop_
_entity_poly.entity_id
_entity_poly.type
_entity_poly.pdbx_seq_one_letter_code
_entity_poly.pdbx_strand_id
1 'polypeptide(L)' 'TVTVPFKEIITGHVVLLVDGVVVDTTALTSTGSGVARTTFSTSALPRGTHRVEAVYLGDDNYRADAASATVVVN' A
#
# COMPACT_ATOMS: atom_id res chain seq x y z
N THR A 1 -33.80 5.79 -14.08
CA THR A 1 -32.56 6.57 -13.92
C THR A 1 -31.40 5.61 -13.92
N VAL A 2 -30.47 5.72 -14.87
CA VAL A 2 -29.28 4.86 -14.90
C VAL A 2 -28.13 5.68 -14.33
N THR A 3 -27.78 5.38 -13.09
CA THR A 3 -26.50 5.83 -12.52
C THR A 3 -25.53 4.67 -12.71
N VAL A 4 -24.52 4.83 -13.55
CA VAL A 4 -23.36 3.94 -13.58
C VAL A 4 -22.22 4.64 -12.85
N PRO A 5 -22.04 4.42 -11.54
CA PRO A 5 -20.83 4.87 -10.88
C PRO A 5 -19.74 3.85 -11.23
N PHE A 6 -18.93 4.09 -12.28
CA PHE A 6 -17.60 3.49 -12.31
C PHE A 6 -16.72 4.27 -11.34
N LYS A 7 -16.92 3.96 -10.06
CA LYS A 7 -15.91 4.20 -9.05
C LYS A 7 -14.94 3.05 -9.25
N GLU A 8 -13.87 3.24 -10.03
CA GLU A 8 -12.87 2.19 -10.23
C GLU A 8 -12.40 1.73 -8.84
N ILE A 9 -12.82 0.51 -8.48
CA ILE A 9 -12.49 -0.09 -7.20
C ILE A 9 -11.12 -0.69 -7.42
N ILE A 10 -10.10 -0.06 -6.84
CA ILE A 10 -8.81 -0.74 -6.69
C ILE A 10 -9.07 -1.87 -5.69
N THR A 11 -9.10 -3.09 -6.21
CA THR A 11 -9.10 -4.34 -5.45
C THR A 11 -7.66 -4.85 -5.38
N GLY A 12 -7.37 -5.81 -4.50
CA GLY A 12 -6.03 -6.40 -4.40
C GLY A 12 -5.30 -6.07 -3.10
N HIS A 13 -4.01 -6.44 -3.08
CA HIS A 13 -3.19 -6.46 -1.87
C HIS A 13 -1.95 -5.59 -2.04
N VAL A 14 -1.60 -4.89 -0.95
CA VAL A 14 -0.31 -4.23 -0.81
C VAL A 14 0.52 -5.02 0.19
N VAL A 15 1.70 -5.45 -0.26
CA VAL A 15 2.73 -6.03 0.58
C VAL A 15 3.64 -4.89 1.03
N LEU A 16 3.82 -4.76 2.34
CA LEU A 16 4.74 -3.78 2.91
C LEU A 16 6.02 -4.49 3.36
N LEU A 17 7.15 -3.98 2.88
CA LEU A 17 8.47 -4.43 3.27
C LEU A 17 9.19 -3.31 4.03
N VAL A 18 9.91 -3.67 5.09
CA VAL A 18 10.84 -2.80 5.78
C VAL A 18 12.21 -3.47 5.76
N ASP A 19 13.21 -2.78 5.23
CA ASP A 19 14.58 -3.28 5.02
C ASP A 19 14.62 -4.61 4.25
N GLY A 20 13.66 -4.80 3.33
CA GLY A 20 13.51 -6.02 2.53
C GLY A 20 12.77 -7.17 3.23
N VAL A 21 12.30 -6.98 4.46
CA VAL A 21 11.49 -7.97 5.20
C VAL A 21 10.02 -7.61 5.08
N VAL A 22 9.17 -8.56 4.68
CA VAL A 22 7.71 -8.36 4.68
C VAL A 22 7.22 -8.18 6.11
N VAL A 23 6.68 -7.01 6.41
CA VAL A 23 6.15 -6.67 7.74
C VAL A 23 4.64 -6.70 7.79
N ASP A 24 3.98 -6.50 6.66
CA ASP A 24 2.52 -6.48 6.59
C ASP A 24 2.04 -6.83 5.18
N THR A 25 0.82 -7.35 5.08
CA THR A 25 0.11 -7.54 3.83
C THR A 25 -1.34 -7.15 4.06
N THR A 26 -1.69 -5.97 3.57
CA THR A 26 -3.01 -5.39 3.80
C THR A 26 -3.81 -5.40 2.50
N ALA A 27 -5.05 -5.89 2.59
CA ALA A 27 -6.02 -5.74 1.51
C ALA A 27 -6.38 -4.26 1.35
N LEU A 28 -6.37 -3.77 0.12
CA LEU A 28 -6.74 -2.39 -0.15
C LEU A 28 -8.24 -2.21 0.02
N THR A 29 -8.65 -1.39 0.98
CA THR A 29 -10.02 -0.90 1.05
C THR A 29 -10.15 0.34 0.17
N SER A 30 -10.89 0.22 -0.93
CA SER A 30 -11.12 1.30 -1.88
C SER A 30 -11.75 2.53 -1.20
N THR A 31 -11.06 3.67 -1.27
CA THR A 31 -11.70 4.98 -1.01
C THR A 31 -12.50 5.44 -2.23
N GLY A 32 -12.28 4.77 -3.37
CA GLY A 32 -12.86 4.99 -4.69
C GLY A 32 -12.64 6.39 -5.26
N SER A 33 -11.50 6.97 -4.92
CA SER A 33 -10.88 8.09 -5.65
C SER A 33 -9.69 7.61 -6.50
N GLY A 34 -9.61 6.31 -6.84
CA GLY A 34 -8.41 5.73 -7.47
C GLY A 34 -7.18 5.77 -6.56
N VAL A 35 -7.39 5.93 -5.24
CA VAL A 35 -6.31 5.95 -4.24
C VAL A 35 -6.58 4.87 -3.22
N ALA A 36 -5.60 3.99 -3.06
CA ALA A 36 -5.56 3.00 -2.01
C ALA A 36 -4.58 3.46 -0.93
N ARG A 37 -4.98 3.30 0.34
CA ARG A 37 -4.16 3.72 1.48
C ARG A 37 -4.04 2.53 2.43
N THR A 38 -2.80 2.24 2.80
CA THR A 38 -2.49 1.34 3.92
C THR A 38 -1.84 2.16 5.03
N THR A 39 -2.03 1.75 6.27
CA THR A 39 -1.41 2.35 7.45
C THR A 39 -0.61 1.28 8.15
N PHE A 40 0.66 1.56 8.42
CA PHE A 40 1.52 0.67 9.19
C PHE A 40 2.12 1.43 10.36
N SER A 41 2.36 0.72 11.46
CA SER A 41 2.98 1.30 12.64
C SER A 41 4.49 1.06 12.60
N THR A 42 5.27 2.14 12.61
CA THR A 42 6.73 2.11 12.75
C THR A 42 7.20 1.93 14.19
N SER A 43 6.29 1.79 15.15
CA SER A 43 6.58 1.78 16.59
C SER A 43 7.46 0.61 17.04
N ALA A 44 7.56 -0.45 16.25
CA ALA A 44 8.44 -1.59 16.52
C ALA A 44 9.81 -1.48 15.81
N LEU A 45 10.03 -0.46 14.99
CA LEU A 45 11.29 -0.27 14.29
C LEU A 45 12.34 0.30 15.25
N PRO A 46 13.56 -0.26 15.29
CA PRO A 46 14.68 0.31 16.03
C PRO A 46 14.98 1.76 15.63
N ARG A 47 15.76 2.48 16.44
CA ARG A 47 16.32 3.76 16.01
C ARG A 47 17.28 3.53 14.83
N GLY A 48 17.13 4.33 13.79
CA GLY A 48 17.91 4.19 12.57
C GLY A 48 17.16 4.59 11.32
N THR A 49 17.82 4.40 10.18
CA THR A 49 17.25 4.62 8.86
C THR A 49 16.69 3.30 8.35
N HIS A 50 15.39 3.29 8.03
CA HIS A 50 14.68 2.14 7.51
C HIS A 50 14.16 2.44 6.10
N ARG A 51 14.35 1.50 5.18
CA ARG A 51 13.77 1.58 3.83
C ARG A 51 12.42 0.88 3.85
N VAL A 52 11.36 1.62 3.59
CA VAL A 52 9.99 1.12 3.49
C VAL A 52 9.62 0.99 2.02
N GLU A 53 9.09 -0.16 1.63
CA GLU A 53 8.63 -0.44 0.28
C GLU A 53 7.20 -0.97 0.32
N ALA A 54 6.31 -0.34 -0.42
CA ALA A 54 4.93 -0.74 -0.60
C ALA A 54 4.78 -1.29 -2.01
N VAL A 55 4.46 -2.57 -2.12
CA VAL A 55 4.31 -3.29 -3.38
C VAL A 55 2.84 -3.64 -3.57
N TYR A 56 2.21 -2.99 -4.54
CA TYR A 56 0.90 -3.35 -5.02
C TYR A 56 1.03 -4.44 -6.09
N LEU A 57 0.37 -5.59 -5.88
CA LEU A 57 0.49 -6.74 -6.77
C LEU A 57 -0.34 -6.63 -8.06
N GLY A 58 -1.14 -5.58 -8.20
CA GLY A 58 -2.10 -5.44 -9.29
C GLY A 58 -3.44 -6.09 -8.98
N ASP A 59 -4.41 -5.79 -9.84
CA ASP A 59 -5.71 -6.44 -9.91
C ASP A 59 -6.18 -6.49 -11.38
N ASP A 60 -7.43 -6.88 -11.61
CA ASP A 60 -8.00 -6.98 -12.95
C ASP A 60 -8.04 -5.63 -13.70
N ASN A 61 -7.94 -4.50 -12.99
CA ASN A 61 -8.07 -3.15 -13.54
C ASN A 61 -6.73 -2.41 -13.61
N TYR A 62 -5.80 -2.70 -12.70
CA TYR A 62 -4.54 -1.98 -12.53
C TYR A 62 -3.36 -2.93 -12.47
N ARG A 63 -2.27 -2.56 -13.15
CA ARG A 63 -1.01 -3.32 -13.10
C ARG A 63 -0.37 -3.24 -11.72
N ALA A 64 0.49 -4.22 -11.42
CA ALA A 64 1.37 -4.16 -10.26
C ALA A 64 2.25 -2.90 -10.32
N ASP A 65 2.43 -2.28 -9.15
CA ASP A 65 3.26 -1.09 -8.99
C ASP A 65 3.91 -1.09 -7.61
N ALA A 66 5.03 -0.38 -7.46
CA ALA A 66 5.75 -0.32 -6.20
C ALA A 66 6.24 1.10 -5.91
N ALA A 67 6.15 1.49 -4.65
CA ALA A 67 6.66 2.76 -4.15
C ALA A 67 7.57 2.50 -2.95
N SER A 68 8.67 3.25 -2.85
CA SER A 68 9.58 3.16 -1.71
C SER A 68 9.80 4.53 -1.06
N ALA A 69 9.93 4.54 0.26
CA ALA A 69 10.22 5.70 1.07
C ALA A 69 11.27 5.38 2.13
N THR A 70 12.07 6.37 2.51
CA THR A 70 13.03 6.24 3.61
C THR A 70 12.45 6.88 4.86
N VAL A 71 12.42 6.13 5.96
CA VAL A 71 11.96 6.61 7.27
C VAL A 71 13.15 6.63 8.23
N VAL A 72 13.34 7.73 8.93
CA VAL A 72 14.36 7.87 9.97
C VAL A 72 13.66 7.88 11.33
N VAL A 73 13.96 6.88 12.15
CA VAL A 73 13.45 6.75 13.53
C VAL A 73 14.49 7.33 14.49
N ASN A 74 14.14 8.45 15.14
CA ASN A 74 15.06 9.24 15.97
C ASN A 74 15.14 8.82 17.44
#